data_AF-A0ABD0MG21-F1
#
_entry.id   AF-A0ABD0MG21-F1
#
_cell.length_a   1.000
_cell.length_b   1.000
_cell.length_c   1.000
_cell.angle_alpha   90.00
_cell.angle_beta   90.00
_cell.angle_gamma   90.00
#
_symmetry.space_group_name_H-M   'P 1'
#
loop_
_entity.id
_entity.type
_entity.pdbx_description
1 polymer ?
#
loop_
_entity_poly.entity_id
_entity_poly.type
_entity_poly.pdbx_seq_one_letter_code
_entity_poly.pdbx_strand_id
1 'polypeptide(L)'
;LPTSTLTVTPNNPVFTEETVNLKCEIKSDHSDWRYEWYKGNTNNRVMLQTSDHYTVNRDTFTIRGVEKADAGQFTCKGLRDGRPNSSQSSSAVSLSVT
;
A
#
# COMPACT_ATOMS: atom_id res chain seq x y z
N LEU A 1 -2.87 -7.87 -17.81
CA LEU A 1 -2.94 -6.57 -17.09
C LEU A 1 -1.58 -6.34 -16.44
N PRO A 2 -1.08 -5.09 -16.34
CA PRO A 2 0.19 -4.82 -15.66
C PRO A 2 0.12 -5.27 -14.20
N THR A 3 1.25 -5.69 -13.62
CA THR A 3 1.29 -6.24 -12.26
C THR A 3 1.83 -5.21 -11.28
N SER A 4 1.13 -5.00 -10.16
CA SER A 4 1.61 -4.19 -9.04
C SER A 4 2.61 -4.96 -8.19
N THR A 5 3.66 -4.31 -7.71
CA THR A 5 4.66 -4.85 -6.78
C THR A 5 4.65 -3.99 -5.53
N LEU A 6 4.49 -4.62 -4.37
CA LEU A 6 4.45 -3.92 -3.09
C LEU A 6 5.74 -4.17 -2.31
N THR A 7 6.37 -3.10 -1.83
CA THR A 7 7.55 -3.14 -0.96
C THR A 7 7.30 -2.36 0.32
N VAL A 8 8.04 -2.68 1.39
CA VAL A 8 7.94 -2.06 2.72
C VAL A 8 9.31 -1.54 3.12
N THR A 9 9.37 -0.36 3.74
CA THR A 9 10.60 0.27 4.22
C THR A 9 10.35 0.99 5.54
N PRO A 10 11.14 0.75 6.61
CA PRO A 10 12.25 -0.19 6.70
C PRO A 10 11.83 -1.67 6.57
N ASN A 11 12.81 -2.56 6.44
CA ASN A 11 12.54 -3.99 6.35
C ASN A 11 11.84 -4.50 7.63
N ASN A 12 10.86 -5.37 7.47
CA ASN A 12 10.16 -6.00 8.57
C ASN A 12 11.07 -6.94 9.39
N PRO A 13 10.86 -7.08 10.72
CA PRO A 13 9.85 -6.40 11.52
C PRO A 13 10.22 -4.94 11.84
N VAL A 14 9.22 -4.11 12.05
CA VAL A 14 9.35 -2.69 12.41
C VAL A 14 9.06 -2.52 13.90
N PHE A 15 9.59 -1.46 14.50
CA PHE A 15 9.36 -1.15 15.92
C PHE A 15 8.24 -0.12 16.08
N THR A 16 7.62 -0.12 17.26
CA THR A 16 6.66 0.94 17.59
C THR A 16 7.30 2.32 17.49
N GLU A 17 6.52 3.35 17.15
CA GLU A 17 6.96 4.72 16.91
C GLU A 17 7.76 4.95 15.61
N GLU A 18 8.15 3.90 14.88
CA GLU A 18 8.83 4.07 13.59
C GLU A 18 7.88 4.62 12.51
N THR A 19 8.48 5.17 11.46
CA THR A 19 7.75 5.53 10.24
C THR A 19 7.99 4.49 9.17
N VAL A 20 6.91 3.90 8.67
CA VAL A 20 6.94 2.87 7.63
C VAL A 20 6.34 3.40 6.35
N ASN A 21 7.00 3.11 5.25
CA ASN A 21 6.54 3.41 3.90
C ASN A 21 6.29 2.11 3.15
N LEU A 22 5.07 1.94 2.70
CA LEU A 22 4.67 0.91 1.77
C LEU A 22 4.65 1.53 0.37
N LYS A 23 5.37 0.96 -0.60
CA LYS A 23 5.46 1.49 -1.96
C LYS A 23 4.90 0.49 -2.97
N CYS A 24 4.01 0.96 -3.83
CA CYS A 24 3.34 0.19 -4.87
C CYS A 24 3.86 0.56 -6.26
N GLU A 25 4.62 -0.31 -6.90
CA GLU A 25 5.16 -0.07 -8.23
C GLU A 25 4.38 -0.84 -9.29
N ILE A 26 3.95 -0.16 -10.35
CA ILE A 26 3.23 -0.78 -11.47
C ILE A 26 4.14 -0.68 -12.70
N LYS A 27 4.70 -1.81 -13.14
CA LYS A 27 5.50 -1.85 -14.37
C LYS A 27 4.58 -1.79 -15.58
N SER A 28 4.44 -0.60 -16.17
CA SER A 28 3.57 -0.33 -17.33
C SER A 28 4.06 0.92 -18.06
N ASP A 29 3.74 1.04 -19.35
CA ASP A 29 3.97 2.26 -20.15
C ASP A 29 2.98 3.41 -19.84
N HIS A 30 2.23 3.28 -18.75
CA HIS A 30 1.20 4.21 -18.32
C HIS A 30 1.59 4.83 -16.98
N SER A 31 1.38 6.13 -16.81
CA SER A 31 1.72 6.89 -15.60
C SER A 31 0.49 7.46 -14.89
N ASP A 32 -0.70 7.35 -15.50
CA ASP A 32 -1.99 7.86 -15.03
C ASP A 32 -2.71 6.91 -14.06
N TRP A 33 -1.95 6.16 -13.26
CA TRP A 33 -2.50 5.23 -12.27
C TRP A 33 -3.00 5.95 -11.02
N ARG A 34 -4.24 5.61 -10.62
CA ARG A 34 -4.79 5.87 -9.30
C ARG A 34 -4.56 4.64 -8.43
N TYR A 35 -3.80 4.79 -7.36
CA TYR A 35 -3.43 3.69 -6.48
C TYR A 35 -4.47 3.45 -5.40
N GLU A 36 -4.80 2.19 -5.20
CA GLU A 36 -5.70 1.72 -4.15
C GLU A 36 -4.94 0.79 -3.21
N TRP A 37 -5.21 0.95 -1.92
CA TRP A 37 -4.53 0.27 -0.82
C TRP A 37 -5.53 -0.54 0.00
N TYR A 38 -5.10 -1.72 0.43
CA TYR A 38 -5.93 -2.71 1.13
C TYR A 38 -5.15 -3.29 2.32
N LYS A 39 -5.79 -3.47 3.47
CA LYS A 39 -5.24 -4.07 4.69
C LYS A 39 -6.13 -5.22 5.15
N GLY A 40 -5.54 -6.38 5.41
CA GLY A 40 -6.23 -7.60 5.80
C GLY A 40 -6.81 -8.38 4.62
N ASN A 41 -7.72 -9.31 4.92
CA ASN A 41 -8.39 -10.17 3.94
C ASN A 41 -9.73 -9.62 3.43
N THR A 42 -10.11 -8.44 3.90
CA THR A 42 -11.37 -7.81 3.49
C THR A 42 -11.11 -6.99 2.24
N ASN A 43 -12.04 -7.02 1.28
CA ASN A 43 -12.06 -6.10 0.14
C ASN A 43 -12.30 -4.63 0.57
N ASN A 44 -12.15 -4.32 1.86
CA ASN A 44 -12.25 -2.97 2.39
C ASN A 44 -10.98 -2.23 1.98
N ARG A 45 -11.16 -1.28 1.06
CA ARG A 45 -10.14 -0.28 0.75
C ARG A 45 -9.77 0.43 2.06
N VAL A 46 -8.48 0.53 2.34
CA VAL A 46 -7.95 1.30 3.49
C VAL A 46 -8.22 2.79 3.34
N MET A 47 -8.65 3.23 2.15
CA MET A 47 -9.09 4.60 1.93
C MET A 47 -10.34 4.91 2.75
N LEU A 48 -10.14 5.48 3.95
CA LEU A 48 -11.07 6.44 4.55
C LEU A 48 -10.48 7.36 5.63
N GLN A 49 -9.20 7.29 6.03
CA GLN A 49 -8.63 8.29 6.93
C GLN A 49 -7.21 8.66 6.54
N THR A 50 -7.06 9.57 5.56
CA THR A 50 -5.84 10.39 5.56
C THR A 50 -5.84 11.18 6.86
N SER A 51 -4.89 10.86 7.73
CA SER A 51 -4.66 11.49 9.03
C SER A 51 -3.17 11.77 9.18
N ASP A 52 -2.78 12.36 10.31
CA ASP A 52 -1.36 12.51 10.64
C ASP A 52 -0.66 11.15 10.75
N HIS A 53 -1.40 10.11 11.16
CA HIS A 53 -0.94 8.71 11.29
C HIS A 53 -0.80 8.01 9.93
N TYR A 54 -1.82 8.10 9.07
CA TYR A 54 -1.87 7.44 7.77
C TYR A 54 -1.89 8.45 6.62
N THR A 55 -0.87 8.44 5.76
CA THR A 55 -0.79 9.32 4.59
C THR A 55 -0.65 8.52 3.30
N VAL A 56 -1.46 8.84 2.29
CA VAL A 56 -1.31 8.27 0.94
C VAL A 56 -0.81 9.36 0.00
N ASN A 57 0.34 9.14 -0.62
CA ASN A 57 0.88 9.99 -1.68
C ASN A 57 1.14 9.13 -2.92
N ARG A 58 0.18 9.13 -3.86
CA ARG A 58 0.22 8.34 -5.10
C ARG A 58 0.55 6.86 -4.83
N ASP A 59 1.76 6.45 -5.18
CA ASP A 59 2.29 5.09 -5.11
C ASP A 59 2.83 4.73 -3.73
N THR A 60 2.79 5.64 -2.76
CA THR A 60 3.36 5.45 -1.43
C THR A 60 2.29 5.63 -0.34
N PHE A 61 2.21 4.67 0.57
CA PHE A 61 1.40 4.72 1.78
C PHE A 61 2.31 4.74 3.00
N THR A 62 2.20 5.79 3.81
CA THR A 62 3.03 6.05 4.98
C THR A 62 2.22 5.85 6.25
N ILE A 63 2.78 5.10 7.20
CA ILE A 63 2.31 4.94 8.57
C ILE A 63 3.35 5.62 9.46
N ARG A 64 2.98 6.67 10.19
CA ARG A 64 3.86 7.37 11.14
C ARG A 64 3.54 6.91 12.55
N GLY A 65 4.53 6.69 13.39
CA GLY A 65 4.28 6.31 14.77
C GLY A 65 3.62 4.93 14.86
N VAL A 66 4.20 3.93 14.18
CA VAL A 66 3.58 2.60 14.03
C VAL A 66 3.19 2.01 15.38
N GLU A 67 2.00 1.43 15.45
CA GLU A 67 1.47 0.73 16.62
C GLU A 67 1.24 -0.76 16.33
N LYS A 68 1.07 -1.58 17.37
CA LYS A 68 0.77 -3.02 17.19
C LYS A 68 -0.53 -3.27 16.40
N ALA A 69 -1.47 -2.32 16.43
CA ALA A 69 -2.70 -2.36 15.65
C ALA A 69 -2.47 -2.15 14.14
N ASP A 70 -1.32 -1.58 13.75
CA ASP A 70 -0.96 -1.36 12.34
C ASP A 70 -0.52 -2.64 11.63
N ALA A 71 -0.07 -3.64 12.38
CA ALA A 71 0.32 -4.94 11.86
C ALA A 71 -0.80 -5.57 11.01
N GLY A 72 -0.39 -6.30 9.96
CA GLY A 72 -1.34 -6.95 9.06
C GLY A 72 -0.80 -7.15 7.66
N GLN A 73 -1.60 -7.76 6.80
CA GLN A 73 -1.28 -7.94 5.38
C GLN A 73 -1.73 -6.74 4.57
N PHE A 74 -0.86 -6.21 3.73
CA PHE A 74 -1.16 -5.11 2.82
C PHE A 74 -1.09 -5.57 1.38
N THR A 75 -2.00 -5.06 0.54
CA THR A 75 -1.93 -5.19 -0.92
C THR A 75 -2.24 -3.86 -1.58
N CYS A 76 -1.77 -3.70 -2.82
CA CYS A 76 -2.05 -2.51 -3.62
C CYS A 76 -2.48 -2.87 -5.04
N LYS A 77 -3.23 -1.97 -5.68
CA LYS A 77 -3.70 -2.10 -7.06
C LYS A 77 -3.77 -0.72 -7.72
N GLY A 78 -3.57 -0.64 -9.04
CA GLY A 78 -3.78 0.56 -9.84
C GLY A 78 -5.10 0.51 -10.61
N LEU A 79 -5.77 1.66 -10.69
CA LEU A 79 -6.91 1.94 -11.56
C LEU A 79 -6.60 3.09 -12.51
N ARG A 80 -7.26 3.09 -13.67
CA ARG A 80 -7.08 4.09 -14.73
C ARG A 80 -8.34 4.15 -15.60
N ASP A 81 -8.56 5.26 -16.29
CA ASP A 81 -9.74 5.45 -17.14
C ASP A 81 -9.58 4.79 -18.54
N GLY A 82 -8.35 4.74 -19.07
CA GLY A 82 -8.03 4.06 -20.34
C GLY A 82 -7.89 2.53 -20.22
N ARG A 83 -7.81 1.81 -21.34
CA ARG A 83 -7.51 0.36 -21.36
C ARG A 83 -6.00 0.12 -21.24
N PRO A 84 -5.53 -0.81 -20.38
CA PRO A 84 -6.28 -1.49 -19.35
C PRO A 84 -6.72 -0.55 -18.21
N ASN A 85 -7.96 -0.72 -17.73
CA ASN A 85 -8.54 0.12 -16.68
C ASN A 85 -8.02 -0.21 -15.27
N SER A 86 -7.25 -1.29 -15.14
CA SER A 86 -6.73 -1.75 -13.86
C SER A 86 -5.47 -2.60 -14.01
N SER A 87 -4.65 -2.63 -12.96
CA SER A 87 -3.56 -3.58 -12.79
C SER A 87 -4.04 -4.89 -12.15
N GLN A 88 -3.21 -5.92 -12.14
CA GLN A 88 -3.32 -7.00 -11.17
C GLN A 88 -2.92 -6.47 -9.79
N SER A 89 -3.59 -6.95 -8.74
CA SER A 89 -3.20 -6.67 -7.35
C SER A 89 -1.79 -7.20 -7.08
N SER A 90 -1.08 -6.54 -6.17
CA SER A 90 0.22 -7.02 -5.70
C SER A 90 0.09 -8.32 -4.92
N SER A 91 1.19 -9.05 -4.79
CA SER A 91 1.34 -10.01 -3.70
C SER A 91 1.13 -9.31 -2.35
N ALA A 92 0.56 -10.02 -1.38
CA ALA A 92 0.39 -9.51 -0.03
C ALA A 92 1.74 -9.40 0.69
N VAL A 93 1.95 -8.30 1.39
CA VAL A 93 3.11 -8.12 2.28
C VAL A 93 2.62 -8.01 3.72
N SER A 94 3.18 -8.82 4.61
CA SER A 94 2.89 -8.77 6.04
C SER A 94 3.78 -7.75 6.74
N LEU A 95 3.16 -6.73 7.32
CA LEU A 95 3.79 -5.79 8.26
C LEU A 95 3.72 -6.40 9.66
N SER A 96 4.89 -6.58 10.29
CA SER A 96 5.03 -7.09 11.65
C SER A 96 5.61 -6.01 12.53
N VAL A 97 4.97 -5.72 13.67
CA VAL A 97 5.36 -4.67 14.60
C VAL A 97 5.83 -5.30 15.92
N THR A 98 7.00 -4.90 16.41
CA THR A 98 7.63 -5.41 17.64
C THR A 98 7.53 -4.38 18.76
#